data_AF-A0A957HHU8-F1
#
_entry.id   AF-A0A957HHU8-F1
#
_cell.length_a   1.000
_cell.length_b   1.000
_cell.length_c   1.000
_cell.angle_alpha   90.00
_cell.angle_beta   90.00
_cell.angle_gamma   90.00
#
_symmetry.space_group_name_H-M   'P 1'
#
loop_
_entity.id
_entity.type
_entity.pdbx_description
1 polymer ?
#
loop_
_entity_poly.entity_id
_entity_poly.type
_entity_poly.pdbx_seq_one_letter_code
_entity_poly.pdbx_strand_id
1 'polypeptide(L)'
;FLATIKNAYPDLAYIVIVGGDEIVPFRRVPDEVPVANESTYLEGLLDTTPLGAALTQSYFLSDTYYSGFAPIPWRGRELVLPEYELGRLVETPEEMMAAIDTFLQTPVITVTTGLVTGYDFLSDHGYAVQSELESKGLTVTTVISDFWQADALQTTWLDQPYGVQSINAHFSHSRAIPAETAGGVLTPTDVAASTELASSLIFSVGCHSGLSVADGQAVPGQNLDFAQVLLGQGATYVANTGYAYGDGDAIGYSEKLMDYFAQHLETGGTVGQALQLAKLDYLNNMGIHSLTIYDEKVLNVATLYGLPMLQLSFPAETAVSTPTSFFQLPPLSWRQTGTCTAEALCTETVMITPNFGVEMVNGTAVNGQYFTVEGQTQTIAGYPIQPLTSQDISQPDTIARGILFEGGVYETVPSFNPVVTRVITDDSRIDLWQQEPEFAVFNSWTPSTWSLINSVRKAEGIQQQLVTIPAQYKATTGSLGTARKMTELTYTIYYSVTNDYVPPSIWAVDQLADSPDTIALAVEVTDFSANIMRVVATYTIGDGLWYSVDLAPDGENIWRTTANASLPRSDKLEFFVQAVDASGNVAIHDNKGHYFGLGIFEIYLPVVLTH
;
A
#
# COMPACT_ATOMS: atom_id res chain seq x y z
N PHE A 1 -25.47 -1.17 17.22
CA PHE A 1 -25.97 -1.40 15.85
C PHE A 1 -25.19 -2.51 15.16
N LEU A 2 -23.86 -2.37 15.01
CA LEU A 2 -22.99 -3.32 14.29
C LEU A 2 -22.95 -4.75 14.86
N ALA A 3 -22.79 -4.92 16.17
CA ALA A 3 -22.85 -6.24 16.82
C ALA A 3 -24.24 -6.91 16.73
N THR A 4 -25.30 -6.12 16.50
CA THR A 4 -26.66 -6.62 16.32
C THR A 4 -26.86 -7.16 14.90
N ILE A 5 -26.26 -6.52 13.88
CA ILE A 5 -26.33 -6.98 12.48
C ILE A 5 -25.61 -8.31 12.31
N LYS A 6 -24.37 -8.45 12.80
CA LYS A 6 -23.61 -9.72 12.67
C LYS A 6 -24.33 -10.91 13.29
N ASN A 7 -24.97 -10.72 14.45
CA ASN A 7 -25.71 -11.78 15.12
C ASN A 7 -27.06 -12.08 14.44
N ALA A 8 -27.70 -11.09 13.81
CA ALA A 8 -28.98 -11.26 13.14
C ALA A 8 -28.83 -11.82 11.71
N TYR A 9 -27.69 -11.55 11.06
CA TYR A 9 -27.38 -11.94 9.68
C TYR A 9 -26.00 -12.61 9.64
N PRO A 10 -25.88 -13.87 10.10
CA PRO A 10 -24.59 -14.57 10.16
C PRO A 10 -23.99 -14.81 8.76
N ASP A 11 -24.84 -14.87 7.73
CA ASP A 11 -24.46 -15.07 6.33
C ASP A 11 -24.45 -13.77 5.52
N LEU A 12 -24.33 -12.60 6.19
CA LEU A 12 -24.21 -11.32 5.49
C LEU A 12 -22.94 -11.34 4.63
N ALA A 13 -23.10 -11.07 3.33
CA ALA A 13 -21.98 -10.97 2.38
C ALA A 13 -21.95 -9.60 1.68
N TYR A 14 -23.13 -9.05 1.39
CA TYR A 14 -23.29 -7.84 0.58
C TYR A 14 -24.05 -6.76 1.34
N ILE A 15 -23.63 -5.52 1.18
CA ILE A 15 -24.32 -4.32 1.62
C ILE A 15 -24.55 -3.44 0.40
N VAL A 16 -25.80 -3.04 0.16
CA VAL A 16 -26.16 -2.09 -0.90
C VAL A 16 -26.73 -0.85 -0.25
N ILE A 17 -26.08 0.29 -0.48
CA ILE A 17 -26.58 1.60 -0.08
C ILE A 17 -27.48 2.11 -1.20
N VAL A 18 -28.72 2.47 -0.88
CA VAL A 18 -29.69 2.99 -1.85
C VAL A 18 -29.95 4.46 -1.57
N GLY A 19 -29.43 5.34 -2.42
CA GLY A 19 -29.54 6.79 -2.30
C GLY A 19 -28.19 7.50 -2.40
N GLY A 20 -28.23 8.77 -2.83
CA GLY A 20 -27.10 9.69 -2.80
C GLY A 20 -26.71 10.12 -1.37
N ASP A 21 -25.80 11.08 -1.30
CA ASP A 21 -25.26 11.62 -0.04
C ASP A 21 -26.33 12.32 0.83
N GLU A 22 -27.37 12.86 0.21
CA GLU A 22 -28.50 13.51 0.88
C GLU A 22 -29.49 12.51 1.52
N ILE A 23 -29.43 11.23 1.13
CA ILE A 23 -30.29 10.16 1.66
C ILE A 23 -29.53 9.28 2.65
N VAL A 24 -28.40 8.71 2.22
CA VAL A 24 -27.47 7.96 3.06
C VAL A 24 -26.10 8.64 2.97
N PRO A 25 -25.77 9.54 3.90
CA PRO A 25 -24.58 10.35 3.79
C PRO A 25 -23.31 9.50 3.80
N PHE A 26 -22.35 9.84 2.94
CA PHE A 26 -20.99 9.32 3.11
C PHE A 26 -20.45 9.68 4.49
N ARG A 27 -19.56 8.87 5.06
CA ARG A 27 -18.82 9.28 6.25
C ARG A 27 -17.92 10.46 5.88
N ARG A 28 -18.04 11.57 6.62
CA ARG A 28 -17.09 12.69 6.57
C ARG A 28 -15.88 12.32 7.42
N VAL A 29 -14.73 12.13 6.78
CA VAL A 29 -13.47 11.79 7.44
C VAL A 29 -12.54 13.00 7.36
N PRO A 30 -11.92 13.44 8.47
CA PRO A 30 -11.02 14.59 8.45
C PRO A 30 -9.90 14.41 7.42
N ASP A 31 -9.79 15.37 6.51
CA ASP A 31 -8.75 15.42 5.51
C ASP A 31 -7.53 16.18 6.05
N GLU A 32 -6.52 15.41 6.47
CA GLU A 32 -5.26 15.95 7.01
C GLU A 32 -4.18 16.13 5.94
N VAL A 33 -4.44 15.74 4.69
CA VAL A 33 -3.42 15.81 3.64
C VAL A 33 -3.08 17.27 3.32
N PRO A 34 -1.79 17.64 3.23
CA PRO A 34 -1.40 19.00 2.87
C PRO A 34 -1.49 19.24 1.36
N VAL A 35 -1.41 18.18 0.55
CA VAL A 35 -1.46 18.23 -0.92
C VAL A 35 -2.80 17.71 -1.39
N ALA A 36 -3.52 18.54 -2.18
CA ALA A 36 -4.85 18.21 -2.68
C ALA A 36 -5.83 17.89 -1.54
N ASN A 37 -5.92 18.82 -0.59
CA ASN A 37 -6.90 18.77 0.49
C ASN A 37 -8.30 19.06 -0.07
N GLU A 38 -9.34 18.38 0.39
CA GLU A 38 -10.71 18.60 -0.11
C GLU A 38 -11.19 20.05 0.02
N SER A 39 -10.65 20.83 0.97
CA SER A 39 -10.96 22.27 1.08
C SER A 39 -10.55 23.11 -0.12
N THR A 40 -9.70 22.59 -1.01
CA THR A 40 -9.32 23.26 -2.26
C THR A 40 -10.23 22.91 -3.43
N TYR A 41 -11.14 21.94 -3.26
CA TYR A 41 -12.09 21.55 -4.31
C TYR A 41 -13.29 22.50 -4.31
N LEU A 42 -13.27 23.46 -5.24
CA LEU A 42 -14.29 24.51 -5.35
C LEU A 42 -15.07 24.46 -6.68
N GLU A 43 -14.82 23.46 -7.53
CA GLU A 43 -15.44 23.37 -8.85
C GLU A 43 -16.89 22.88 -8.72
N GLY A 44 -17.84 23.60 -9.33
CA GLY A 44 -19.21 23.13 -9.58
C GLY A 44 -20.14 22.98 -8.37
N LEU A 45 -19.69 23.30 -7.15
CA LEU A 45 -20.45 23.08 -5.92
C LEU A 45 -20.96 24.39 -5.29
N LEU A 46 -22.13 24.33 -4.66
CA LEU A 46 -22.63 25.40 -3.79
C LEU A 46 -22.04 25.23 -2.38
N ASP A 47 -21.30 26.24 -1.92
CA ASP A 47 -20.59 26.27 -0.62
C ASP A 47 -21.52 26.18 0.61
N THR A 48 -22.79 26.57 0.47
CA THR A 48 -23.80 26.53 1.54
C THR A 48 -24.48 25.17 1.74
N THR A 49 -24.11 24.16 0.94
CA THR A 49 -24.72 22.82 0.99
C THR A 49 -23.99 21.91 1.97
N PRO A 50 -24.62 20.81 2.45
CA PRO A 50 -23.94 19.82 3.27
C PRO A 50 -22.65 19.25 2.64
N LEU A 51 -22.65 19.01 1.33
CA LEU A 51 -21.47 18.57 0.59
C LEU A 51 -20.40 19.67 0.53
N GLY A 52 -20.75 20.87 0.07
CA GLY A 52 -19.82 22.00 0.00
C GLY A 52 -19.24 22.37 1.37
N ALA A 53 -20.05 22.31 2.43
CA ALA A 53 -19.60 22.54 3.81
C ALA A 53 -18.63 21.45 4.30
N ALA A 54 -18.80 20.20 3.88
CA ALA A 54 -17.87 19.13 4.23
C ALA A 54 -16.50 19.35 3.58
N LEU A 55 -16.46 19.60 2.28
CA LEU A 55 -15.20 19.83 1.56
C LEU A 55 -14.47 21.06 2.10
N THR A 56 -15.17 22.20 2.23
CA THR A 56 -14.58 23.45 2.76
C THR A 56 -14.07 23.35 4.20
N GLN A 57 -14.57 22.38 4.99
CA GLN A 57 -14.07 22.09 6.34
C GLN A 57 -13.01 20.98 6.36
N SER A 58 -12.41 20.66 5.21
CA SER A 58 -11.40 19.62 5.06
C SER A 58 -11.92 18.25 5.48
N TYR A 59 -13.00 17.77 4.87
CA TYR A 59 -13.45 16.39 4.99
C TYR A 59 -13.51 15.71 3.63
N PHE A 60 -12.98 14.48 3.53
CA PHE A 60 -13.28 13.59 2.40
C PHE A 60 -14.41 12.62 2.73
N LEU A 61 -14.97 12.01 1.70
CA LEU A 61 -16.18 11.18 1.77
C LEU A 61 -15.83 9.70 1.65
N SER A 62 -16.35 8.86 2.54
CA SER A 62 -16.10 7.42 2.53
C SER A 62 -17.34 6.60 2.84
N ASP A 63 -17.54 5.54 2.06
CA ASP A 63 -18.55 4.52 2.33
C ASP A 63 -18.00 3.33 3.13
N THR A 64 -16.67 3.18 3.21
CA THR A 64 -16.00 2.03 3.83
C THR A 64 -16.45 1.78 5.28
N TYR A 65 -16.85 2.83 5.99
CA TYR A 65 -17.37 2.75 7.36
C TYR A 65 -18.72 2.02 7.49
N TYR A 66 -19.46 1.84 6.40
CA TYR A 66 -20.68 1.04 6.39
C TYR A 66 -20.43 -0.46 6.27
N SER A 67 -19.25 -0.87 5.79
CA SER A 67 -18.89 -2.28 5.60
C SER A 67 -17.74 -2.79 6.45
N GLY A 68 -17.07 -1.94 7.23
CA GLY A 68 -16.03 -2.37 8.16
C GLY A 68 -16.46 -2.24 9.63
N PHE A 69 -16.31 -3.32 10.40
CA PHE A 69 -16.79 -3.38 11.79
C PHE A 69 -15.67 -3.62 12.82
N ALA A 70 -14.42 -3.72 12.36
CA ALA A 70 -13.21 -3.81 13.16
C ALA A 70 -12.30 -2.59 12.88
N PRO A 71 -12.60 -1.41 13.46
CA PRO A 71 -11.79 -0.23 13.27
C PRO A 71 -10.39 -0.43 13.88
N ILE A 72 -9.39 0.08 13.17
CA ILE A 72 -7.99 0.14 13.61
C ILE A 72 -7.76 1.53 14.21
N PRO A 73 -7.25 1.64 15.46
CA PRO A 73 -6.84 2.93 16.01
C PRO A 73 -5.78 3.59 15.13
N TRP A 74 -6.09 4.77 14.61
CA TRP A 74 -5.25 5.49 13.66
C TRP A 74 -5.33 6.99 13.91
N ARG A 75 -4.21 7.61 14.28
CA ARG A 75 -4.09 9.07 14.49
C ARG A 75 -5.18 9.70 15.39
N GLY A 76 -5.58 9.01 16.45
CA GLY A 76 -6.63 9.47 17.37
C GLY A 76 -8.07 9.30 16.85
N ARG A 77 -8.24 8.63 15.70
CA ARG A 77 -9.51 8.22 15.10
C ARG A 77 -9.47 6.74 14.66
N GLU A 78 -10.41 6.35 13.83
CA GLU A 78 -10.58 4.99 13.32
C GLU A 78 -10.22 4.93 11.84
N LEU A 79 -9.28 4.05 11.47
CA LEU A 79 -9.11 3.56 10.10
C LEU A 79 -9.97 2.31 9.94
N VAL A 80 -10.80 2.26 8.91
CA VAL A 80 -11.72 1.15 8.68
C VAL A 80 -11.44 0.53 7.31
N LEU A 81 -11.35 -0.80 7.28
CA LEU A 81 -11.28 -1.59 6.04
C LEU A 81 -12.59 -2.35 5.85
N PRO A 82 -13.01 -2.60 4.59
CA PRO A 82 -14.25 -3.32 4.33
C PRO A 82 -14.16 -4.79 4.75
N GLU A 83 -15.11 -5.24 5.56
CA GLU A 83 -15.33 -6.67 5.88
C GLU A 83 -16.40 -7.32 4.99
N TYR A 84 -17.27 -6.50 4.40
CA TYR A 84 -18.33 -6.93 3.49
C TYR A 84 -18.21 -6.21 2.16
N GLU A 85 -18.71 -6.85 1.13
CA GLU A 85 -18.81 -6.25 -0.19
C GLU A 85 -19.83 -5.12 -0.17
N LEU A 86 -19.44 -3.95 -0.66
CA LEU A 86 -20.23 -2.73 -0.56
C LEU A 86 -20.39 -2.08 -1.93
N GLY A 87 -21.62 -1.75 -2.29
CA GLY A 87 -21.92 -0.91 -3.45
C GLY A 87 -23.00 0.12 -3.14
N ARG A 88 -23.02 1.21 -3.91
CA ARG A 88 -23.98 2.31 -3.76
C ARG A 88 -24.78 2.51 -5.05
N LEU A 89 -26.07 2.81 -4.89
CA LEU A 89 -26.97 3.22 -5.96
C LEU A 89 -27.29 4.72 -5.83
N VAL A 90 -27.10 5.47 -6.91
CA VAL A 90 -27.37 6.91 -7.07
C VAL A 90 -28.01 7.18 -8.45
N GLU A 91 -28.64 8.32 -8.72
CA GLU A 91 -29.13 9.32 -7.77
C GLU A 91 -30.66 9.30 -7.72
N THR A 92 -31.31 9.20 -8.88
CA THR A 92 -32.77 9.13 -8.99
C THR A 92 -33.30 7.69 -8.95
N PRO A 93 -34.56 7.48 -8.54
CA PRO A 93 -35.17 6.14 -8.58
C PRO A 93 -35.10 5.48 -9.97
N GLU A 94 -35.27 6.25 -11.05
CA GLU A 94 -35.20 5.75 -12.42
C GLU A 94 -33.81 5.20 -12.77
N GLU A 95 -32.75 5.91 -12.43
CA GLU A 95 -31.36 5.48 -12.67
C GLU A 95 -30.99 4.26 -11.82
N MET A 96 -31.38 4.25 -10.55
CA MET A 96 -31.16 3.09 -9.67
C MET A 96 -31.88 1.85 -10.20
N MET A 97 -33.11 2.01 -10.69
CA MET A 97 -33.88 0.92 -11.31
C MET A 97 -33.21 0.44 -12.61
N ALA A 98 -32.67 1.33 -13.43
CA ALA A 98 -31.93 0.95 -14.64
C ALA A 98 -30.69 0.08 -14.30
N ALA A 99 -29.93 0.45 -13.28
CA ALA A 99 -28.80 -0.35 -12.79
C ALA A 99 -29.24 -1.73 -12.26
N ILE A 100 -30.31 -1.77 -11.47
CA ILE A 100 -30.88 -3.02 -10.93
C ILE A 100 -31.38 -3.93 -12.06
N ASP A 101 -32.16 -3.38 -13.00
CA ASP A 101 -32.72 -4.14 -14.11
C ASP A 101 -31.64 -4.68 -15.05
N THR A 102 -30.56 -3.92 -15.25
CA THR A 102 -29.39 -4.36 -16.04
C THR A 102 -28.68 -5.52 -15.34
N PHE A 103 -28.41 -5.41 -14.03
CA PHE A 103 -27.81 -6.49 -13.25
C PHE A 103 -28.69 -7.76 -13.23
N LEU A 104 -30.01 -7.62 -13.07
CA LEU A 104 -30.91 -8.78 -13.06
C LEU A 104 -30.97 -9.50 -14.42
N GLN A 105 -30.75 -8.78 -15.52
CA GLN A 105 -30.64 -9.36 -16.86
C GLN A 105 -29.27 -10.00 -17.09
N THR A 106 -28.20 -9.35 -16.64
CA THR A 106 -26.81 -9.77 -16.84
C THR A 106 -26.05 -9.76 -15.50
N PRO A 107 -26.29 -10.74 -14.60
CA PRO A 107 -25.60 -10.78 -13.30
C PRO A 107 -24.13 -11.23 -13.42
N VAL A 108 -23.78 -11.81 -14.58
CA VAL A 108 -22.43 -12.23 -14.95
C VAL A 108 -22.11 -11.64 -16.32
N ILE A 109 -21.09 -10.80 -16.41
CA ILE A 109 -20.62 -10.24 -17.69
C ILE A 109 -19.53 -11.14 -18.25
N THR A 110 -19.73 -11.64 -19.47
CA THR A 110 -18.64 -12.28 -20.23
C THR A 110 -17.77 -11.21 -20.85
N VAL A 111 -16.51 -11.13 -20.43
CA VAL A 111 -15.59 -10.05 -20.78
C VAL A 111 -14.53 -10.55 -21.74
N THR A 112 -14.59 -10.09 -23.00
CA THR A 112 -13.61 -10.44 -24.05
C THR A 112 -12.78 -9.24 -24.51
N THR A 113 -13.25 -8.03 -24.23
CA THR A 113 -12.63 -6.77 -24.66
C THR A 113 -12.41 -5.85 -23.48
N GLY A 114 -11.29 -5.14 -23.50
CA GLY A 114 -10.92 -4.14 -22.50
C GLY A 114 -10.55 -2.81 -23.14
N LEU A 115 -10.73 -1.72 -22.41
CA LEU A 115 -10.19 -0.41 -22.75
C LEU A 115 -9.32 0.10 -21.60
N VAL A 116 -8.14 0.62 -21.89
CA VAL A 116 -7.30 1.31 -20.91
C VAL A 116 -6.84 2.65 -21.45
N THR A 117 -7.07 3.70 -20.68
CA THR A 117 -6.57 5.05 -20.98
C THR A 117 -5.54 5.48 -19.95
N GLY A 118 -4.68 6.41 -20.33
CA GLY A 118 -3.65 6.99 -19.45
C GLY A 118 -2.85 8.08 -20.16
N TYR A 119 -2.21 8.93 -19.37
CA TYR A 119 -1.21 9.91 -19.81
C TYR A 119 -0.55 10.49 -18.57
N ASP A 120 0.54 11.24 -18.76
CA ASP A 120 1.30 11.83 -17.67
C ASP A 120 1.71 10.74 -16.67
N PHE A 121 1.64 11.00 -15.37
CA PHE A 121 1.96 10.04 -14.32
C PHE A 121 1.10 8.76 -14.38
N LEU A 122 -0.11 8.79 -14.95
CA LEU A 122 -1.00 7.62 -15.03
C LEU A 122 -0.59 6.62 -16.12
N SER A 123 0.45 6.91 -16.90
CA SER A 123 0.85 6.07 -18.04
C SER A 123 1.38 4.71 -17.62
N ASP A 124 2.19 4.64 -16.56
CA ASP A 124 2.76 3.38 -16.05
C ASP A 124 1.67 2.47 -15.48
N HIS A 125 0.73 3.02 -14.69
CA HIS A 125 -0.48 2.34 -14.24
C HIS A 125 -1.32 1.84 -15.43
N GLY A 126 -1.50 2.65 -16.46
CA GLY A 126 -2.19 2.25 -17.68
C GLY A 126 -1.56 1.00 -18.32
N TYR A 127 -0.24 0.94 -18.41
CA TYR A 127 0.45 -0.24 -18.95
C TYR A 127 0.35 -1.46 -18.01
N ALA A 128 0.39 -1.26 -16.69
CA ALA A 128 0.20 -2.35 -15.73
C ALA A 128 -1.20 -2.98 -15.85
N VAL A 129 -2.25 -2.16 -15.86
CA VAL A 129 -3.64 -2.63 -16.03
C VAL A 129 -3.84 -3.27 -17.41
N GLN A 130 -3.24 -2.71 -18.47
CA GLN A 130 -3.26 -3.36 -19.79
C GLN A 130 -2.70 -4.78 -19.71
N SER A 131 -1.50 -4.94 -19.13
CA SER A 131 -0.84 -6.24 -19.01
C SER A 131 -1.69 -7.23 -18.20
N GLU A 132 -2.31 -6.78 -17.10
CA GLU A 132 -3.17 -7.61 -16.27
C GLU A 132 -4.41 -8.10 -17.06
N LEU A 133 -5.10 -7.19 -17.76
CA LEU A 133 -6.28 -7.56 -18.56
C LEU A 133 -5.92 -8.46 -19.76
N GLU A 134 -4.79 -8.21 -20.43
CA GLU A 134 -4.29 -9.10 -21.50
C GLU A 134 -3.96 -10.50 -20.97
N SER A 135 -3.41 -10.60 -19.75
CA SER A 135 -3.10 -11.88 -19.11
C SER A 135 -4.35 -12.73 -18.83
N LYS A 136 -5.49 -12.08 -18.55
CA LYS A 136 -6.82 -12.71 -18.40
C LYS A 136 -7.47 -13.08 -19.75
N GLY A 137 -6.80 -12.80 -20.87
CA GLY A 137 -7.21 -13.18 -22.22
C GLY A 137 -8.11 -12.18 -22.93
N LEU A 138 -8.15 -10.92 -22.48
CA LEU A 138 -8.91 -9.86 -23.15
C LEU A 138 -8.12 -9.32 -24.35
N THR A 139 -8.86 -8.88 -25.36
CA THR A 139 -8.32 -7.95 -26.36
C THR A 139 -8.43 -6.53 -25.81
N VAL A 140 -7.30 -5.91 -25.49
CA VAL A 140 -7.26 -4.58 -24.87
C VAL A 140 -6.97 -3.50 -25.90
N THR A 141 -7.87 -2.52 -26.01
CA THR A 141 -7.63 -1.25 -26.72
C THR A 141 -6.98 -0.27 -25.76
N THR A 142 -5.97 0.47 -26.22
CA THR A 142 -5.27 1.46 -25.38
C THR A 142 -5.33 2.87 -25.95
N VAL A 143 -5.55 3.84 -25.07
CA VAL A 143 -5.34 5.27 -25.34
C VAL A 143 -4.36 5.80 -24.28
N ILE A 144 -3.08 5.46 -24.43
CA ILE A 144 -2.02 5.82 -23.49
C ILE A 144 -0.98 6.68 -24.21
N SER A 145 -1.04 8.01 -24.03
CA SER A 145 -0.04 8.96 -24.54
C SER A 145 -0.31 10.39 -24.04
N ASP A 146 0.69 11.25 -24.03
CA ASP A 146 0.53 12.66 -23.64
C ASP A 146 -0.12 13.56 -24.71
N PHE A 147 -0.69 12.98 -25.77
CA PHE A 147 -1.11 13.72 -26.96
C PHE A 147 -2.56 13.50 -27.38
N TRP A 148 -3.30 12.62 -26.72
CA TRP A 148 -4.68 12.34 -27.08
C TRP A 148 -5.62 13.47 -26.62
N GLN A 149 -6.69 13.68 -27.39
CA GLN A 149 -7.69 14.73 -27.17
C GLN A 149 -9.07 14.10 -26.87
N ALA A 150 -10.06 14.92 -26.50
CA ALA A 150 -11.39 14.46 -26.11
C ALA A 150 -12.10 13.60 -27.17
N ASP A 151 -11.81 13.80 -28.46
CA ASP A 151 -12.35 12.99 -29.57
C ASP A 151 -11.87 11.54 -29.52
N ALA A 152 -10.67 11.28 -28.99
CA ALA A 152 -10.18 9.94 -28.73
C ALA A 152 -11.10 9.23 -27.73
N LEU A 153 -11.46 9.86 -26.61
CA LEU A 153 -12.41 9.27 -25.66
C LEU A 153 -13.81 9.12 -26.27
N GLN A 154 -14.31 10.10 -27.02
CA GLN A 154 -15.60 9.93 -27.69
C GLN A 154 -15.61 8.66 -28.56
N THR A 155 -14.62 8.53 -29.44
CA THR A 155 -14.59 7.43 -30.43
C THR A 155 -14.19 6.09 -29.84
N THR A 156 -13.31 6.08 -28.84
CA THR A 156 -12.76 4.83 -28.28
C THR A 156 -13.43 4.39 -26.99
N TRP A 157 -14.03 5.28 -26.21
CA TRP A 157 -14.75 4.95 -24.98
C TRP A 157 -16.27 4.96 -25.18
N LEU A 158 -16.84 6.04 -25.73
CA LEU A 158 -18.30 6.21 -25.77
C LEU A 158 -18.98 5.56 -26.98
N ASP A 159 -18.25 5.31 -28.06
CA ASP A 159 -18.79 4.76 -29.31
C ASP A 159 -18.50 3.25 -29.49
N GLN A 160 -17.96 2.56 -28.47
CA GLN A 160 -17.57 1.15 -28.56
C GLN A 160 -17.94 0.35 -27.28
N PRO A 161 -18.41 -0.91 -27.40
CA PRO A 161 -18.79 -1.72 -26.25
C PRO A 161 -17.60 -2.53 -25.70
N TYR A 162 -17.15 -2.18 -24.49
CA TYR A 162 -16.16 -2.96 -23.75
C TYR A 162 -16.75 -3.53 -22.47
N GLY A 163 -16.32 -4.74 -22.10
CA GLY A 163 -16.76 -5.36 -20.86
C GLY A 163 -16.04 -4.80 -19.62
N VAL A 164 -14.75 -4.48 -19.72
CA VAL A 164 -13.94 -3.85 -18.64
C VAL A 164 -13.21 -2.63 -19.18
N GLN A 165 -13.25 -1.52 -18.43
CA GLN A 165 -12.72 -0.24 -18.88
C GLN A 165 -11.98 0.46 -17.73
N SER A 166 -10.68 0.73 -17.91
CA SER A 166 -9.89 1.56 -17.00
C SER A 166 -9.73 2.94 -17.63
N ILE A 167 -10.57 3.90 -17.22
CA ILE A 167 -10.61 5.24 -17.79
C ILE A 167 -9.79 6.18 -16.91
N ASN A 168 -8.48 6.16 -17.09
CA ASN A 168 -7.57 7.04 -16.35
C ASN A 168 -7.31 8.32 -17.14
N ALA A 169 -7.73 9.43 -16.54
CA ALA A 169 -7.51 10.79 -16.98
C ALA A 169 -7.55 11.72 -15.76
N HIS A 170 -7.27 13.00 -15.96
CA HIS A 170 -7.65 14.01 -14.99
C HIS A 170 -9.17 14.18 -14.99
N PHE A 171 -9.75 14.34 -13.80
CA PHE A 171 -11.18 14.46 -13.62
C PHE A 171 -11.51 15.58 -12.63
N SER A 172 -12.67 16.18 -12.88
CA SER A 172 -13.55 16.70 -11.85
C SER A 172 -14.82 15.85 -11.86
N HIS A 173 -15.75 16.07 -10.92
CA HIS A 173 -17.03 15.34 -10.93
C HIS A 173 -17.84 15.54 -12.22
N SER A 174 -17.60 16.64 -12.94
CA SER A 174 -18.35 17.03 -14.14
C SER A 174 -17.52 17.07 -15.43
N ARG A 175 -16.22 16.75 -15.39
CA ARG A 175 -15.33 16.81 -16.56
C ARG A 175 -14.27 15.71 -16.54
N ALA A 176 -14.09 15.03 -17.66
CA ALA A 176 -12.92 14.20 -17.96
C ALA A 176 -12.01 15.00 -18.90
N ILE A 177 -10.82 15.33 -18.42
CA ILE A 177 -9.88 16.22 -19.08
C ILE A 177 -8.89 15.35 -19.86
N PRO A 178 -8.74 15.54 -21.18
CA PRO A 178 -7.78 14.78 -21.97
C PRO A 178 -6.34 15.26 -21.75
N ALA A 179 -5.37 14.46 -22.23
CA ALA A 179 -3.96 14.86 -22.21
C ALA A 179 -3.74 16.24 -22.86
N GLU A 180 -4.39 16.47 -24.01
CA GLU A 180 -4.38 17.74 -24.73
C GLU A 180 -5.75 18.41 -24.75
N THR A 181 -5.88 19.53 -24.04
CA THR A 181 -7.16 20.21 -23.79
C THR A 181 -7.63 21.09 -24.96
N ALA A 182 -6.80 21.29 -25.98
CA ALA A 182 -7.16 22.09 -27.15
C ALA A 182 -8.37 21.52 -27.92
N GLY A 183 -8.58 20.21 -27.83
CA GLY A 183 -9.73 19.49 -28.41
C GLY A 183 -11.00 19.51 -27.58
N GLY A 184 -10.99 20.18 -26.41
CA GLY A 184 -12.12 20.22 -25.48
C GLY A 184 -11.98 19.22 -24.32
N VAL A 185 -13.09 18.95 -23.65
CA VAL A 185 -13.21 17.99 -22.54
C VAL A 185 -14.46 17.15 -22.74
N LEU A 186 -14.51 15.98 -22.13
CA LEU A 186 -15.69 15.11 -22.10
C LEU A 186 -16.45 15.36 -20.80
N THR A 187 -17.78 15.37 -20.88
CA THR A 187 -18.68 15.66 -19.75
C THR A 187 -19.65 14.50 -19.49
N PRO A 188 -20.30 14.43 -18.32
CA PRO A 188 -21.38 13.49 -18.07
C PRO A 188 -22.53 13.56 -19.10
N THR A 189 -22.73 14.70 -19.77
CA THR A 189 -23.72 14.82 -20.85
C THR A 189 -23.34 13.99 -22.07
N ASP A 190 -22.05 13.93 -22.40
CA ASP A 190 -21.55 13.11 -23.52
C ASP A 190 -21.70 11.62 -23.19
N VAL A 191 -21.40 11.24 -21.94
CA VAL A 191 -21.62 9.88 -21.43
C VAL A 191 -23.11 9.49 -21.49
N ALA A 192 -24.00 10.39 -21.08
CA ALA A 192 -25.44 10.16 -21.13
C ALA A 192 -25.99 9.98 -22.56
N ALA A 193 -25.26 10.47 -23.58
CA ALA A 193 -25.62 10.28 -24.98
C ALA A 193 -25.13 8.95 -25.57
N SER A 194 -24.24 8.23 -24.89
CA SER A 194 -23.75 6.91 -25.32
C SER A 194 -24.82 5.82 -25.15
N THR A 195 -24.72 4.78 -25.98
CA THR A 195 -25.53 3.56 -25.91
C THR A 195 -24.71 2.29 -25.68
N GLU A 196 -23.41 2.42 -25.44
CA GLU A 196 -22.45 1.30 -25.46
C GLU A 196 -21.98 0.86 -24.07
N LEU A 197 -22.42 1.54 -23.00
CA LEU A 197 -21.85 1.39 -21.65
C LEU A 197 -22.59 0.38 -20.76
N ALA A 198 -23.79 -0.05 -21.14
CA ALA A 198 -24.57 -0.99 -20.34
C ALA A 198 -23.86 -2.35 -20.19
N SER A 199 -24.04 -3.01 -19.03
CA SER A 199 -23.40 -4.32 -18.75
C SER A 199 -21.88 -4.28 -18.89
N SER A 200 -21.25 -3.22 -18.38
CA SER A 200 -19.80 -3.09 -18.31
C SER A 200 -19.33 -2.77 -16.89
N LEU A 201 -18.05 -3.07 -16.61
CA LEU A 201 -17.33 -2.55 -15.46
C LEU A 201 -16.39 -1.44 -15.91
N ILE A 202 -16.52 -0.28 -15.27
CA ILE A 202 -15.67 0.89 -15.51
C ILE A 202 -14.97 1.22 -14.20
N PHE A 203 -13.69 1.54 -14.23
CA PHE A 203 -12.97 2.04 -13.06
C PHE A 203 -11.97 3.13 -13.43
N SER A 204 -11.65 3.98 -12.47
CA SER A 204 -10.77 5.13 -12.70
C SER A 204 -9.95 5.50 -11.47
N VAL A 205 -8.71 5.94 -11.72
CA VAL A 205 -7.90 6.65 -10.73
C VAL A 205 -8.29 8.13 -10.61
N GLY A 206 -9.03 8.71 -11.57
CA GLY A 206 -9.25 10.15 -11.67
C GLY A 206 -9.82 10.83 -10.41
N CYS A 207 -9.37 12.06 -10.14
CA CYS A 207 -9.83 12.86 -9.00
C CYS A 207 -11.33 13.17 -9.09
N HIS A 208 -12.09 12.97 -8.01
CA HIS A 208 -13.54 13.24 -7.96
C HIS A 208 -14.36 12.59 -9.08
N SER A 209 -13.79 11.64 -9.82
CA SER A 209 -14.42 10.94 -10.94
C SER A 209 -15.61 10.11 -10.49
N GLY A 210 -15.69 9.80 -9.20
CA GLY A 210 -16.80 9.15 -8.53
C GLY A 210 -17.41 10.02 -7.43
N LEU A 211 -17.26 11.34 -7.46
CA LEU A 211 -18.01 12.22 -6.55
C LEU A 211 -19.44 12.38 -7.09
N SER A 212 -20.41 11.74 -6.44
CA SER A 212 -21.84 11.94 -6.72
C SER A 212 -22.30 13.25 -6.06
N VAL A 213 -22.82 14.16 -6.87
CA VAL A 213 -23.23 15.52 -6.45
C VAL A 213 -24.71 15.68 -6.69
N ALA A 214 -25.47 15.74 -5.60
CA ALA A 214 -26.90 15.97 -5.71
C ALA A 214 -27.25 17.21 -6.53
N ASP A 215 -28.27 17.11 -7.39
CA ASP A 215 -28.72 18.21 -8.27
C ASP A 215 -28.91 19.54 -7.52
N GLY A 216 -29.46 19.48 -6.30
CA GLY A 216 -29.71 20.65 -5.44
C GLY A 216 -28.46 21.20 -4.74
N GLN A 217 -27.34 20.50 -4.83
CA GLN A 217 -26.05 20.90 -4.27
C GLN A 217 -25.05 21.39 -5.31
N ALA A 218 -25.29 21.09 -6.59
CA ALA A 218 -24.51 21.59 -7.72
C ALA A 218 -24.86 23.04 -8.10
N VAL A 219 -23.90 23.72 -8.72
CA VAL A 219 -24.15 25.00 -9.42
C VAL A 219 -25.00 24.72 -10.66
N PRO A 220 -26.02 25.55 -10.96
CA PRO A 220 -26.89 25.33 -12.12
C PRO A 220 -26.13 25.09 -13.42
N GLY A 221 -26.39 23.94 -14.06
CA GLY A 221 -25.75 23.54 -15.32
C GLY A 221 -24.55 22.60 -15.15
N GLN A 222 -24.19 22.25 -13.91
CA GLN A 222 -23.21 21.20 -13.57
C GLN A 222 -23.84 20.12 -12.68
N ASN A 223 -25.11 19.86 -12.89
CA ASN A 223 -25.89 18.98 -12.03
C ASN A 223 -25.60 17.49 -12.27
N LEU A 224 -25.17 17.13 -13.48
CA LEU A 224 -24.81 15.75 -13.80
C LEU A 224 -23.37 15.46 -13.39
N ASP A 225 -23.17 14.30 -12.77
CA ASP A 225 -21.86 13.73 -12.45
C ASP A 225 -21.65 12.36 -13.11
N PHE A 226 -20.40 11.91 -13.19
CA PHE A 226 -20.05 10.63 -13.81
C PHE A 226 -20.64 9.42 -13.09
N ALA A 227 -20.74 9.44 -11.76
CA ALA A 227 -21.26 8.32 -10.99
C ALA A 227 -22.75 8.09 -11.30
N GLN A 228 -23.54 9.16 -11.34
CA GLN A 228 -24.95 9.15 -11.72
C GLN A 228 -25.15 8.62 -13.15
N VAL A 229 -24.48 9.22 -14.14
CA VAL A 229 -24.77 8.89 -15.55
C VAL A 229 -24.28 7.50 -15.95
N LEU A 230 -23.12 7.04 -15.44
CA LEU A 230 -22.61 5.71 -15.74
C LEU A 230 -23.48 4.63 -15.13
N LEU A 231 -23.90 4.83 -13.87
CA LEU A 231 -24.81 3.91 -13.20
C LEU A 231 -26.19 3.88 -13.88
N GLY A 232 -26.72 5.04 -14.27
CA GLY A 232 -27.99 5.15 -15.00
C GLY A 232 -27.99 4.50 -16.39
N GLN A 233 -26.81 4.38 -17.02
CA GLN A 233 -26.61 3.62 -18.26
C GLN A 233 -26.50 2.10 -18.02
N GLY A 234 -26.55 1.64 -16.78
CA GLY A 234 -26.43 0.22 -16.42
C GLY A 234 -24.98 -0.27 -16.37
N ALA A 235 -24.00 0.62 -16.24
CA ALA A 235 -22.62 0.25 -15.94
C ALA A 235 -22.43 0.08 -14.42
N THR A 236 -21.43 -0.72 -14.04
CA THR A 236 -20.89 -0.74 -12.67
C THR A 236 -19.61 0.08 -12.65
N TYR A 237 -19.42 0.93 -11.64
CA TYR A 237 -18.37 1.95 -11.66
C TYR A 237 -17.58 2.02 -10.35
N VAL A 238 -16.26 1.92 -10.41
CA VAL A 238 -15.36 2.09 -9.25
C VAL A 238 -14.51 3.35 -9.43
N ALA A 239 -14.68 4.32 -8.55
CA ALA A 239 -14.04 5.63 -8.72
C ALA A 239 -13.87 6.39 -7.41
N ASN A 240 -13.09 7.47 -7.46
CA ASN A 240 -12.71 8.25 -6.28
C ASN A 240 -13.72 9.38 -6.02
N THR A 241 -14.24 9.46 -4.79
CA THR A 241 -15.09 10.56 -4.31
C THR A 241 -14.32 11.84 -4.02
N GLY A 242 -13.00 11.77 -3.92
CA GLY A 242 -12.11 12.89 -3.58
C GLY A 242 -10.88 12.95 -4.47
N TYR A 243 -9.89 13.73 -4.07
CA TYR A 243 -8.59 13.73 -4.74
C TYR A 243 -7.94 12.35 -4.66
N ALA A 244 -7.43 11.92 -5.80
CA ALA A 244 -6.66 10.71 -5.98
C ALA A 244 -5.19 11.06 -6.19
N TYR A 245 -4.33 10.07 -5.99
CA TYR A 245 -2.89 10.27 -5.99
C TYR A 245 -2.18 9.19 -6.79
N GLY A 246 -1.09 9.59 -7.44
CA GLY A 246 -0.07 8.70 -7.98
C GLY A 246 1.31 9.05 -7.44
N ASP A 247 2.30 8.23 -7.78
CA ASP A 247 3.70 8.62 -7.66
C ASP A 247 4.21 9.06 -9.04
N GLY A 248 5.08 10.08 -9.07
CA GLY A 248 5.51 10.66 -10.34
C GLY A 248 6.39 9.77 -11.21
N ASP A 249 6.92 8.67 -10.66
CA ASP A 249 7.92 7.84 -11.32
C ASP A 249 7.73 6.33 -11.07
N ALA A 250 6.73 5.94 -10.28
CA ALA A 250 6.36 4.56 -9.98
C ALA A 250 4.85 4.44 -9.69
N ILE A 251 4.32 3.21 -9.72
CA ILE A 251 2.93 2.95 -9.35
C ILE A 251 2.76 3.07 -7.83
N GLY A 252 2.06 4.13 -7.40
CA GLY A 252 1.81 4.43 -5.99
C GLY A 252 0.34 4.76 -5.70
N TYR A 253 -0.05 4.75 -4.43
CA TYR A 253 -1.31 5.33 -3.99
C TYR A 253 -2.56 4.81 -4.72
N SER A 254 -3.38 5.68 -5.32
CA SER A 254 -4.61 5.29 -6.01
C SER A 254 -4.35 4.41 -7.23
N GLU A 255 -3.20 4.57 -7.89
CA GLU A 255 -2.77 3.68 -8.97
C GLU A 255 -2.53 2.27 -8.46
N LYS A 256 -1.79 2.15 -7.35
CA LYS A 256 -1.53 0.85 -6.71
C LYS A 256 -2.82 0.17 -6.22
N LEU A 257 -3.79 0.95 -5.71
CA LEU A 257 -5.08 0.40 -5.32
C LEU A 257 -5.89 -0.11 -6.52
N MET A 258 -5.89 0.61 -7.64
CA MET A 258 -6.62 0.21 -8.84
C MET A 258 -5.93 -0.92 -9.61
N ASP A 259 -4.61 -1.02 -9.52
CA ASP A 259 -3.84 -2.18 -9.99
C ASP A 259 -4.21 -3.44 -9.20
N TYR A 260 -4.24 -3.38 -7.86
CA TYR A 260 -4.75 -4.50 -7.05
C TYR A 260 -6.21 -4.82 -7.36
N PHE A 261 -7.06 -3.81 -7.60
CA PHE A 261 -8.44 -4.04 -8.00
C PHE A 261 -8.52 -4.84 -9.31
N ALA A 262 -7.75 -4.45 -10.33
CA ALA A 262 -7.70 -5.16 -11.61
C ALA A 262 -7.22 -6.61 -11.45
N GLN A 263 -6.22 -6.85 -10.60
CA GLN A 263 -5.70 -8.19 -10.31
C GLN A 263 -6.75 -9.11 -9.66
N HIS A 264 -7.52 -8.58 -8.69
CA HIS A 264 -8.60 -9.32 -8.00
C HIS A 264 -9.89 -9.50 -8.84
N LEU A 265 -9.94 -8.98 -10.07
CA LEU A 265 -11.03 -9.32 -11.00
C LEU A 265 -10.80 -10.72 -11.56
N GLU A 266 -11.64 -11.67 -11.16
CA GLU A 266 -11.51 -13.08 -11.52
C GLU A 266 -12.86 -13.71 -11.90
N THR A 267 -12.81 -14.81 -12.66
CA THR A 267 -13.99 -15.56 -13.07
C THR A 267 -14.67 -16.19 -11.88
N GLY A 268 -15.92 -15.79 -11.63
CA GLY A 268 -16.73 -16.27 -10.50
C GLY A 268 -16.54 -15.46 -9.21
N GLY A 269 -15.58 -14.53 -9.17
CA GLY A 269 -15.49 -13.48 -8.16
C GLY A 269 -16.48 -12.36 -8.45
N THR A 270 -16.86 -11.61 -7.41
CA THR A 270 -17.70 -10.42 -7.54
C THR A 270 -16.86 -9.14 -7.58
N VAL A 271 -17.37 -8.10 -8.22
CA VAL A 271 -16.71 -6.78 -8.28
C VAL A 271 -16.56 -6.18 -6.87
N GLY A 272 -17.57 -6.38 -6.00
CA GLY A 272 -17.50 -5.94 -4.60
C GLY A 272 -16.39 -6.63 -3.81
N GLN A 273 -16.21 -7.94 -4.02
CA GLN A 273 -15.12 -8.69 -3.40
C GLN A 273 -13.76 -8.24 -3.94
N ALA A 274 -13.64 -7.98 -5.24
CA ALA A 274 -12.40 -7.50 -5.84
C ALA A 274 -11.94 -6.18 -5.20
N LEU A 275 -12.84 -5.20 -5.04
CA LEU A 275 -12.49 -3.93 -4.37
C LEU A 275 -12.18 -4.11 -2.89
N GLN A 276 -12.90 -5.02 -2.21
CA GLN A 276 -12.61 -5.38 -0.82
C GLN A 276 -11.20 -5.94 -0.68
N LEU A 277 -10.86 -6.97 -1.45
CA LEU A 277 -9.55 -7.63 -1.42
C LEU A 277 -8.44 -6.66 -1.81
N ALA A 278 -8.66 -5.80 -2.80
CA ALA A 278 -7.69 -4.76 -3.18
C ALA A 278 -7.35 -3.82 -2.02
N LYS A 279 -8.37 -3.35 -1.27
CA LYS A 279 -8.14 -2.51 -0.07
C LYS A 279 -7.44 -3.26 1.06
N LEU A 280 -7.78 -4.53 1.28
CA LEU A 280 -7.13 -5.37 2.27
C LEU A 280 -5.67 -5.63 1.91
N ASP A 281 -5.39 -6.00 0.67
CA ASP A 281 -4.04 -6.29 0.19
C ASP A 281 -3.19 -5.02 0.07
N TYR A 282 -3.80 -3.87 -0.21
CA TYR A 282 -3.11 -2.58 -0.10
C TYR A 282 -2.48 -2.41 1.27
N LEU A 283 -3.26 -2.59 2.35
CA LEU A 283 -2.75 -2.49 3.72
C LEU A 283 -1.81 -3.66 4.06
N ASN A 284 -2.17 -4.88 3.67
CA ASN A 284 -1.44 -6.09 4.06
C ASN A 284 -0.05 -6.18 3.43
N ASN A 285 0.18 -5.49 2.31
CA ASN A 285 1.48 -5.46 1.63
C ASN A 285 2.26 -4.17 1.88
N MET A 286 1.80 -3.27 2.76
CA MET A 286 2.51 -2.04 3.09
C MET A 286 3.83 -2.32 3.80
N GLY A 287 4.92 -1.70 3.34
CA GLY A 287 6.22 -1.73 4.00
C GLY A 287 6.22 -1.01 5.35
N ILE A 288 7.31 -1.16 6.11
CA ILE A 288 7.38 -0.54 7.44
C ILE A 288 7.28 0.99 7.34
N HIS A 289 6.50 1.61 8.24
CA HIS A 289 6.24 3.05 8.28
C HIS A 289 5.58 3.66 7.03
N SER A 290 5.05 2.85 6.12
CA SER A 290 4.53 3.35 4.86
C SER A 290 3.06 3.79 4.89
N LEU A 291 2.26 3.37 5.88
CA LEU A 291 0.90 3.89 6.03
C LEU A 291 0.93 5.37 6.41
N THR A 292 0.50 6.24 5.51
CA THR A 292 0.40 7.69 5.71
C THR A 292 -1.05 8.19 5.65
N ILE A 293 -1.24 9.49 5.86
CA ILE A 293 -2.52 10.16 5.64
C ILE A 293 -2.99 10.15 4.18
N TYR A 294 -2.07 10.03 3.22
CA TYR A 294 -2.42 9.86 1.81
C TYR A 294 -3.05 8.49 1.57
N ASP A 295 -2.46 7.44 2.12
CA ASP A 295 -2.95 6.06 2.02
C ASP A 295 -4.33 5.88 2.67
N GLU A 296 -4.55 6.51 3.84
CA GLU A 296 -5.87 6.56 4.46
C GLU A 296 -6.90 7.16 3.51
N LYS A 297 -6.58 8.29 2.86
CA LYS A 297 -7.47 8.94 1.91
C LYS A 297 -7.72 8.04 0.69
N VAL A 298 -6.67 7.50 0.07
CA VAL A 298 -6.73 6.56 -1.07
C VAL A 298 -7.69 5.40 -0.82
N LEU A 299 -7.54 4.72 0.32
CA LEU A 299 -8.39 3.58 0.69
C LEU A 299 -9.85 3.96 0.88
N ASN A 300 -10.12 5.19 1.31
CA ASN A 300 -11.45 5.61 1.71
C ASN A 300 -12.27 6.26 0.59
N VAL A 301 -11.63 6.96 -0.35
CA VAL A 301 -12.34 7.64 -1.44
C VAL A 301 -12.75 6.71 -2.57
N ALA A 302 -12.06 5.57 -2.73
CA ALA A 302 -12.41 4.55 -3.73
C ALA A 302 -13.77 3.90 -3.40
N THR A 303 -14.77 4.18 -4.24
CA THR A 303 -16.19 3.83 -4.02
C THR A 303 -16.73 3.04 -5.20
N LEU A 304 -17.51 2.00 -4.91
CA LEU A 304 -18.22 1.21 -5.91
C LEU A 304 -19.67 1.71 -6.05
N TYR A 305 -20.03 2.14 -7.26
CA TYR A 305 -21.39 2.42 -7.69
C TYR A 305 -21.95 1.25 -8.49
N GLY A 306 -23.10 0.73 -8.08
CA GLY A 306 -23.72 -0.47 -8.65
C GLY A 306 -23.96 -1.57 -7.62
N LEU A 307 -24.25 -2.77 -8.14
CA LEU A 307 -24.55 -3.96 -7.34
C LEU A 307 -23.22 -4.68 -7.08
N PRO A 308 -22.74 -4.80 -5.82
CA PRO A 308 -21.45 -5.41 -5.54
C PRO A 308 -21.37 -6.88 -5.97
N MET A 309 -22.53 -7.54 -6.08
CA MET A 309 -22.69 -8.93 -6.51
C MET A 309 -22.37 -9.20 -7.99
N LEU A 310 -22.14 -8.17 -8.82
CA LEU A 310 -21.81 -8.35 -10.23
C LEU A 310 -20.59 -9.25 -10.39
N GLN A 311 -20.70 -10.29 -11.21
CA GLN A 311 -19.58 -11.19 -11.53
C GLN A 311 -19.04 -10.94 -12.93
N LEU A 312 -17.76 -11.21 -13.11
CA LEU A 312 -17.12 -11.23 -14.42
C LEU A 312 -16.74 -12.67 -14.80
N SER A 313 -16.67 -12.93 -16.11
CA SER A 313 -16.20 -14.20 -16.66
C SER A 313 -15.20 -13.95 -17.77
N PHE A 314 -13.96 -14.36 -17.55
CA PHE A 314 -12.82 -14.12 -18.44
C PHE A 314 -12.52 -15.33 -19.35
N PRO A 315 -11.94 -15.13 -20.55
CA PRO A 315 -11.74 -16.21 -21.52
C PRO A 315 -10.63 -17.18 -21.14
N ALA A 316 -9.57 -16.71 -20.48
CA ALA A 316 -8.38 -17.51 -20.16
C ALA A 316 -8.53 -18.37 -18.88
N GLU A 317 -9.58 -18.14 -18.08
CA GLU A 317 -9.78 -18.81 -16.79
C GLU A 317 -10.79 -19.97 -16.91
N THR A 318 -10.50 -20.96 -17.76
CA THR A 318 -11.24 -22.23 -17.69
C THR A 318 -10.72 -23.08 -16.53
N ALA A 319 -11.37 -22.94 -15.37
CA ALA A 319 -11.41 -23.87 -14.24
C ALA A 319 -10.09 -24.57 -13.84
N VAL A 320 -9.38 -23.97 -12.87
CA VAL A 320 -8.61 -24.73 -11.88
C VAL A 320 -9.02 -24.25 -10.48
N SER A 321 -9.25 -25.22 -9.60
CA SER A 321 -9.72 -25.13 -8.22
C SER A 321 -8.86 -24.26 -7.28
N THR A 322 -9.53 -23.71 -6.26
CA THR A 322 -9.07 -22.99 -5.06
C THR A 322 -8.62 -21.53 -5.30
N PRO A 323 -9.01 -20.55 -4.45
CA PRO A 323 -8.43 -19.22 -4.48
C PRO A 323 -6.96 -19.35 -4.04
N THR A 324 -6.08 -19.64 -4.98
CA THR A 324 -4.66 -19.39 -4.82
C THR A 324 -4.49 -17.89 -4.94
N SER A 325 -4.16 -17.23 -3.83
CA SER A 325 -3.65 -15.86 -3.82
C SER A 325 -2.77 -15.64 -5.04
N PHE A 326 -3.15 -14.72 -5.92
CA PHE A 326 -2.40 -14.34 -7.12
C PHE A 326 -1.05 -13.66 -6.81
N PHE A 327 -0.56 -13.74 -5.57
CA PHE A 327 0.84 -13.53 -5.19
C PHE A 327 1.77 -14.68 -5.63
N GLN A 328 1.45 -15.40 -6.71
CA GLN A 328 2.46 -16.27 -7.35
C GLN A 328 3.39 -15.42 -8.20
N LEU A 329 4.22 -14.65 -7.49
CA LEU A 329 5.48 -14.12 -7.98
C LEU A 329 6.27 -15.25 -8.68
N PRO A 330 7.05 -14.97 -9.74
CA PRO A 330 8.02 -15.94 -10.24
C PRO A 330 8.90 -16.42 -9.07
N PRO A 331 9.43 -17.65 -9.07
CA PRO A 331 9.88 -18.27 -7.84
C PRO A 331 11.13 -17.58 -7.28
N LEU A 332 10.93 -16.62 -6.37
CA LEU A 332 11.81 -16.42 -5.23
C LEU A 332 12.02 -17.80 -4.58
N SER A 333 13.28 -18.17 -4.33
CA SER A 333 13.58 -19.46 -3.72
C SER A 333 13.35 -19.41 -2.22
N TRP A 334 12.09 -19.56 -1.80
CA TRP A 334 11.73 -19.71 -0.40
C TRP A 334 12.04 -21.12 0.09
N ARG A 335 12.66 -21.23 1.26
CA ARG A 335 12.80 -22.49 1.97
C ARG A 335 12.18 -22.36 3.36
N GLN A 336 11.23 -23.22 3.66
CA GLN A 336 10.53 -23.28 4.93
C GLN A 336 10.95 -24.51 5.71
N THR A 337 11.29 -24.33 6.98
CA THR A 337 11.47 -25.43 7.95
C THR A 337 10.85 -25.02 9.27
N GLY A 338 9.88 -25.82 9.75
CA GLY A 338 9.13 -25.55 10.97
C GLY A 338 9.50 -26.48 12.13
N THR A 339 9.51 -25.96 13.35
CA THR A 339 9.58 -26.76 14.59
C THR A 339 8.68 -26.17 15.66
N CYS A 340 8.01 -27.01 16.45
CA CYS A 340 7.19 -26.56 17.57
C CYS A 340 7.77 -27.07 18.88
N THR A 341 7.79 -26.19 19.88
CA THR A 341 8.12 -26.57 21.26
C THR A 341 6.89 -27.13 21.98
N ALA A 342 7.09 -27.86 23.07
CA ALA A 342 5.99 -28.39 23.89
C ALA A 342 5.15 -27.28 24.56
N GLU A 343 5.61 -26.02 24.51
CA GLU A 343 5.04 -24.85 25.19
C GLU A 343 4.17 -23.96 24.25
N ALA A 344 3.72 -24.52 23.12
CA ALA A 344 2.80 -23.89 22.16
C ALA A 344 3.37 -22.70 21.35
N LEU A 345 4.69 -22.55 21.34
CA LEU A 345 5.40 -21.70 20.39
C LEU A 345 5.97 -22.54 19.24
N CYS A 346 5.63 -22.15 18.02
CA CYS A 346 6.18 -22.71 16.80
C CYS A 346 7.07 -21.69 16.10
N THR A 347 8.11 -22.17 15.41
CA THR A 347 9.01 -21.33 14.62
C THR A 347 9.04 -21.81 13.19
N GLU A 348 9.17 -20.87 12.26
CA GLU A 348 9.41 -21.14 10.84
C GLU A 348 10.60 -20.32 10.36
N THR A 349 11.60 -20.97 9.77
CA THR A 349 12.68 -20.25 9.09
C THR A 349 12.30 -19.97 7.66
N VAL A 350 12.46 -18.71 7.23
CA VAL A 350 12.20 -18.22 5.88
C VAL A 350 13.47 -17.60 5.31
N MET A 351 13.84 -18.00 4.09
CA MET A 351 14.94 -17.41 3.34
C MET A 351 14.40 -16.69 2.10
N ILE A 352 14.79 -15.43 1.94
CA ILE A 352 14.41 -14.55 0.83
C ILE A 352 15.63 -14.32 -0.05
N THR A 353 15.48 -14.51 -1.36
CA THR A 353 16.52 -14.19 -2.35
C THR A 353 15.91 -13.27 -3.41
N PRO A 354 15.87 -11.94 -3.17
CA PRO A 354 15.13 -11.02 -4.02
C PRO A 354 15.66 -10.95 -5.45
N ASN A 355 14.75 -11.01 -6.42
CA ASN A 355 15.07 -10.80 -7.83
C ASN A 355 14.97 -9.30 -8.18
N PHE A 356 16.10 -8.60 -8.10
CA PHE A 356 16.14 -7.16 -8.30
C PHE A 356 16.01 -6.73 -9.76
N GLY A 357 15.10 -5.78 -10.01
CA GLY A 357 15.13 -4.89 -11.16
C GLY A 357 15.74 -3.53 -10.80
N VAL A 358 16.08 -2.74 -11.82
CA VAL A 358 16.53 -1.35 -11.68
C VAL A 358 15.74 -0.50 -12.66
N GLU A 359 15.05 0.51 -12.15
CA GLU A 359 14.37 1.51 -12.96
C GLU A 359 15.18 2.80 -12.97
N MET A 360 15.34 3.38 -14.17
CA MET A 360 16.14 4.58 -14.39
C MET A 360 15.23 5.72 -14.81
N VAL A 361 15.20 6.79 -14.01
CA VAL A 361 14.43 7.99 -14.33
C VAL A 361 15.37 9.04 -14.90
N ASN A 362 15.11 9.45 -16.14
CA ASN A 362 15.91 10.43 -16.88
C ASN A 362 15.03 11.58 -17.39
N GLY A 363 14.50 12.37 -16.47
CA GLY A 363 13.73 13.56 -16.75
C GLY A 363 14.58 14.83 -16.78
N THR A 364 13.98 15.92 -17.27
CA THR A 364 14.57 17.27 -17.20
C THR A 364 14.60 17.83 -15.78
N ALA A 365 13.67 17.40 -14.92
CA ALA A 365 13.50 17.89 -13.56
C ALA A 365 13.76 16.84 -12.45
N VAL A 366 13.71 15.55 -12.81
CA VAL A 366 14.03 14.41 -11.92
C VAL A 366 15.03 13.50 -12.63
N ASN A 367 16.07 13.09 -11.92
CA ASN A 367 17.06 12.16 -12.43
C ASN A 367 17.50 11.26 -11.28
N GLY A 368 17.45 9.95 -11.48
CA GLY A 368 17.84 9.00 -10.46
C GLY A 368 17.56 7.58 -10.90
N GLN A 369 17.62 6.68 -9.93
CA GLN A 369 17.26 5.29 -10.12
C GLN A 369 16.68 4.70 -8.83
N TYR A 370 15.88 3.66 -8.96
CA TYR A 370 15.39 2.89 -7.82
C TYR A 370 15.42 1.40 -8.12
N PHE A 371 15.44 0.59 -7.06
CA PHE A 371 15.39 -0.86 -7.18
C PHE A 371 13.94 -1.33 -7.07
N THR A 372 13.61 -2.35 -7.85
CA THR A 372 12.34 -3.08 -7.76
C THR A 372 12.63 -4.52 -7.38
N VAL A 373 11.65 -5.22 -6.81
CA VAL A 373 11.67 -6.68 -6.75
C VAL A 373 10.46 -7.17 -7.50
N GLU A 374 10.68 -7.81 -8.65
CA GLU A 374 9.58 -8.30 -9.51
C GLU A 374 8.59 -7.19 -9.89
N GLY A 375 9.11 -5.99 -10.15
CA GLY A 375 8.32 -4.80 -10.48
C GLY A 375 7.71 -4.09 -9.26
N GLN A 376 7.79 -4.69 -8.06
CA GLN A 376 7.16 -4.14 -6.85
C GLN A 376 8.05 -3.13 -6.14
N THR A 377 7.40 -2.06 -5.67
CA THR A 377 8.02 -0.96 -4.92
C THR A 377 7.16 -0.52 -3.75
N GLN A 378 7.83 0.16 -2.82
CA GLN A 378 7.23 0.96 -1.77
C GLN A 378 7.49 2.43 -2.07
N THR A 379 6.42 3.21 -2.13
CA THR A 379 6.43 4.67 -2.26
C THR A 379 5.96 5.29 -0.95
N ILE A 380 6.67 6.31 -0.47
CA ILE A 380 6.31 7.07 0.75
C ILE A 380 6.67 8.53 0.48
N ALA A 381 5.70 9.43 0.57
CA ALA A 381 5.85 10.86 0.32
C ALA A 381 7.15 11.43 0.93
N GLY A 382 8.06 11.90 0.07
CA GLY A 382 9.33 12.49 0.48
C GLY A 382 10.43 11.52 0.92
N TYR A 383 10.26 10.21 0.70
CA TYR A 383 11.29 9.19 0.92
C TYR A 383 11.73 8.55 -0.40
N PRO A 384 12.97 8.03 -0.47
CA PRO A 384 13.43 7.21 -1.59
C PRO A 384 12.46 6.08 -1.91
N ILE A 385 12.17 5.87 -3.19
CA ILE A 385 11.46 4.68 -3.67
C ILE A 385 12.33 3.46 -3.34
N GLN A 386 11.72 2.47 -2.68
CA GLN A 386 12.42 1.25 -2.25
C GLN A 386 11.77 0.01 -2.88
N PRO A 387 12.53 -1.07 -3.12
CA PRO A 387 11.97 -2.35 -3.54
C PRO A 387 11.11 -2.94 -2.42
N LEU A 388 10.09 -3.69 -2.79
CA LEU A 388 9.16 -4.32 -1.84
C LEU A 388 8.89 -5.76 -2.27
N THR A 389 8.76 -6.66 -1.30
CA THR A 389 8.27 -8.02 -1.52
C THR A 389 7.46 -8.47 -0.31
N SER A 390 6.54 -9.39 -0.52
CA SER A 390 5.70 -9.95 0.53
C SER A 390 5.54 -11.45 0.37
N GLN A 391 5.33 -12.14 1.49
CA GLN A 391 5.07 -13.57 1.53
C GLN A 391 3.95 -13.88 2.52
N ASP A 392 2.99 -14.71 2.08
CA ASP A 392 1.99 -15.26 2.99
C ASP A 392 2.64 -16.20 4.00
N ILE A 393 2.48 -15.87 5.27
CA ILE A 393 3.04 -16.61 6.40
C ILE A 393 1.93 -17.11 7.33
N SER A 394 0.67 -17.10 6.87
CA SER A 394 -0.48 -17.52 7.65
C SER A 394 -0.39 -19.00 8.00
N GLN A 395 -0.58 -19.34 9.28
CA GLN A 395 -0.64 -20.71 9.74
C GLN A 395 -2.00 -21.00 10.40
N PRO A 396 -2.63 -22.17 10.15
CA PRO A 396 -3.85 -22.56 10.83
C PRO A 396 -3.67 -22.58 12.35
N ASP A 397 -4.71 -22.17 13.07
CA ASP A 397 -4.83 -22.24 14.54
C ASP A 397 -3.72 -21.52 15.34
N THR A 398 -2.88 -20.71 14.70
CA THR A 398 -1.82 -19.92 15.33
C THR A 398 -1.75 -18.52 14.72
N ILE A 399 -0.99 -17.62 15.35
CA ILE A 399 -0.76 -16.27 14.85
C ILE A 399 0.74 -15.99 14.92
N ALA A 400 1.31 -15.53 13.81
CA ALA A 400 2.66 -14.99 13.75
C ALA A 400 2.75 -13.74 14.65
N ARG A 401 3.72 -13.75 15.57
CA ARG A 401 3.90 -12.77 16.65
C ARG A 401 5.03 -11.80 16.38
N GLY A 402 6.13 -12.33 15.88
CA GLY A 402 7.32 -11.55 15.60
C GLY A 402 8.25 -12.26 14.65
N ILE A 403 9.15 -11.46 14.08
CA ILE A 403 10.18 -11.92 13.14
C ILE A 403 11.55 -11.51 13.67
N LEU A 404 12.47 -12.47 13.65
CA LEU A 404 13.87 -12.25 14.00
C LEU A 404 14.71 -12.38 12.74
N PHE A 405 15.64 -11.45 12.51
CA PHE A 405 16.55 -11.50 11.38
C PHE A 405 17.83 -12.22 11.79
N GLU A 406 18.08 -13.37 11.16
CA GLU A 406 19.18 -14.29 11.51
C GLU A 406 20.49 -13.96 10.77
N GLY A 407 20.41 -13.10 9.76
CA GLY A 407 21.55 -12.75 8.90
C GLY A 407 21.21 -12.85 7.43
N GLY A 408 22.21 -12.59 6.59
CA GLY A 408 22.01 -12.49 5.15
C GLY A 408 23.22 -11.93 4.41
N VAL A 409 23.04 -11.74 3.10
CA VAL A 409 24.05 -11.21 2.20
C VAL A 409 23.56 -9.86 1.67
N TYR A 410 24.48 -8.90 1.56
CA TYR A 410 24.16 -7.59 1.00
C TYR A 410 25.28 -7.05 0.10
N GLU A 411 24.88 -6.14 -0.78
CA GLU A 411 25.77 -5.35 -1.62
C GLU A 411 25.53 -3.87 -1.36
N THR A 412 26.59 -3.06 -1.39
CA THR A 412 26.45 -1.60 -1.31
C THR A 412 26.72 -0.95 -2.65
N VAL A 413 25.89 0.03 -3.01
CA VAL A 413 26.04 0.89 -4.18
C VAL A 413 26.36 2.30 -3.68
N PRO A 414 27.64 2.73 -3.73
CA PRO A 414 28.02 4.08 -3.34
C PRO A 414 27.60 5.09 -4.41
N SER A 415 27.50 6.37 -4.02
CA SER A 415 27.07 7.47 -4.90
C SER A 415 25.72 7.19 -5.59
N PHE A 416 24.82 6.51 -4.88
CA PHE A 416 23.48 6.21 -5.36
C PHE A 416 22.62 7.47 -5.30
N ASN A 417 21.97 7.79 -6.40
CA ASN A 417 20.98 8.86 -6.52
C ASN A 417 19.59 8.20 -6.56
N PRO A 418 18.89 8.07 -5.42
CA PRO A 418 17.55 7.50 -5.40
C PRO A 418 16.57 8.46 -6.06
N VAL A 419 15.54 7.92 -6.70
CA VAL A 419 14.32 8.69 -6.95
C VAL A 419 13.53 8.79 -5.64
N VAL A 420 13.09 9.99 -5.28
CA VAL A 420 12.31 10.29 -4.09
C VAL A 420 10.85 10.46 -4.47
N THR A 421 9.96 9.73 -3.79
CA THR A 421 8.52 9.75 -4.06
C THR A 421 7.96 11.15 -4.00
N ARG A 422 7.30 11.53 -5.09
CA ARG A 422 6.48 12.75 -5.21
C ARG A 422 5.03 12.32 -5.33
N VAL A 423 4.21 12.79 -4.40
CA VAL A 423 2.76 12.59 -4.49
C VAL A 423 2.22 13.56 -5.55
N ILE A 424 1.69 13.01 -6.64
CA ILE A 424 1.16 13.80 -7.76
C ILE A 424 -0.37 13.64 -7.83
N THR A 425 -1.03 14.69 -8.32
CA THR A 425 -2.47 14.75 -8.61
C THR A 425 -2.68 15.45 -9.97
N ASP A 426 -3.91 15.89 -10.28
CA ASP A 426 -4.48 16.59 -11.46
C ASP A 426 -3.58 17.42 -12.42
N ASP A 427 -2.34 17.81 -12.10
CA ASP A 427 -1.46 18.44 -13.09
C ASP A 427 0.04 18.31 -12.75
N SER A 428 0.78 17.41 -13.41
CA SER A 428 2.25 17.34 -13.28
C SER A 428 2.99 18.54 -13.89
N ARG A 429 2.29 19.44 -14.59
CA ARG A 429 2.87 20.65 -15.21
C ARG A 429 3.02 21.79 -14.21
N ILE A 430 2.50 21.67 -12.99
CA ILE A 430 2.75 22.65 -11.93
C ILE A 430 4.18 22.45 -11.42
N ASP A 431 4.97 23.53 -11.46
CA ASP A 431 6.39 23.55 -11.07
C ASP A 431 6.68 22.90 -9.70
N LEU A 432 5.72 22.96 -8.75
CA LEU A 432 5.82 22.35 -7.43
C LEU A 432 5.95 20.82 -7.47
N TRP A 433 5.38 20.16 -8.48
CA TRP A 433 5.41 18.70 -8.63
C TRP A 433 6.55 18.24 -9.55
N GLN A 434 7.17 19.14 -10.30
CA GLN A 434 8.26 18.79 -11.22
C GLN A 434 9.60 18.60 -10.52
N GLN A 435 9.80 19.17 -9.34
CA GLN A 435 11.06 19.06 -8.62
C GLN A 435 11.03 17.93 -7.60
N GLU A 436 12.04 17.08 -7.67
CA GLU A 436 12.30 16.07 -6.66
C GLU A 436 12.63 16.71 -5.31
N PRO A 437 11.96 16.32 -4.20
CA PRO A 437 12.29 16.84 -2.89
C PRO A 437 13.65 16.31 -2.41
N GLU A 438 14.41 17.12 -1.68
CA GLU A 438 15.64 16.66 -1.04
C GLU A 438 15.33 15.66 0.08
N PHE A 439 16.04 14.53 0.10
CA PHE A 439 15.97 13.59 1.22
C PHE A 439 17.08 13.87 2.23
N ALA A 440 16.74 14.61 3.29
CA ALA A 440 17.70 15.14 4.26
C ALA A 440 17.86 14.32 5.56
N VAL A 441 17.61 13.01 5.52
CA VAL A 441 17.91 12.11 6.66
C VAL A 441 19.35 11.62 6.56
N PHE A 442 20.28 12.45 7.05
CA PHE A 442 21.71 12.19 6.94
C PHE A 442 22.22 11.18 7.98
N ASN A 443 23.19 10.36 7.57
CA ASN A 443 23.94 9.47 8.45
C ASN A 443 23.11 8.39 9.20
N SER A 444 21.93 8.05 8.69
CA SER A 444 21.11 6.94 9.17
C SER A 444 20.63 6.09 8.00
N TRP A 445 20.57 4.77 8.19
CA TRP A 445 19.93 3.87 7.24
C TRP A 445 18.40 4.02 7.32
N THR A 446 17.77 4.17 6.15
CA THR A 446 16.31 4.27 6.01
C THR A 446 15.80 3.24 4.99
N PRO A 447 14.75 2.46 5.34
CA PRO A 447 14.20 2.33 6.68
C PRO A 447 15.23 1.68 7.62
N SER A 448 15.17 1.95 8.92
CA SER A 448 16.19 1.48 9.87
C SER A 448 16.08 -0.02 10.16
N THR A 449 14.85 -0.53 10.15
CA THR A 449 14.51 -1.95 10.00
C THR A 449 13.76 -2.11 8.68
N TRP A 450 13.70 -3.33 8.14
CA TRP A 450 13.27 -3.52 6.75
C TRP A 450 12.27 -4.66 6.56
N SER A 451 11.63 -5.09 7.64
CA SER A 451 10.60 -6.13 7.58
C SER A 451 9.59 -5.97 8.70
N LEU A 452 8.35 -6.36 8.44
CA LEU A 452 7.27 -6.43 9.42
C LEU A 452 6.30 -7.56 9.09
N ILE A 453 5.47 -7.92 10.07
CA ILE A 453 4.27 -8.74 9.84
C ILE A 453 3.09 -7.78 9.72
N ASN A 454 2.41 -7.80 8.58
CA ASN A 454 1.08 -7.23 8.46
C ASN A 454 0.02 -8.30 8.70
N SER A 455 -1.17 -7.88 9.11
CA SER A 455 -2.28 -8.78 9.37
C SER A 455 -3.59 -8.11 9.02
N VAL A 456 -4.40 -8.80 8.21
CA VAL A 456 -5.75 -8.36 7.85
C VAL A 456 -6.73 -9.51 8.09
N ARG A 457 -8.00 -9.16 8.32
CA ARG A 457 -9.07 -10.15 8.48
C ARG A 457 -9.79 -10.31 7.14
N LYS A 458 -9.72 -11.51 6.58
CA LYS A 458 -10.52 -11.96 5.43
C LYS A 458 -11.68 -12.84 5.91
N ALA A 459 -12.55 -13.24 5.00
CA ALA A 459 -13.68 -14.12 5.33
C ALA A 459 -13.21 -15.49 5.83
N GLU A 460 -12.09 -15.98 5.29
CA GLU A 460 -11.47 -17.27 5.59
C GLU A 460 -10.71 -17.29 6.91
N GLY A 461 -10.37 -16.11 7.46
CA GLY A 461 -9.58 -15.99 8.67
C GLY A 461 -8.66 -14.77 8.69
N ILE A 462 -7.70 -14.79 9.60
CA ILE A 462 -6.62 -13.79 9.61
C ILE A 462 -5.60 -14.22 8.58
N GLN A 463 -5.29 -13.33 7.64
CA GLN A 463 -4.15 -13.50 6.75
C GLN A 463 -2.99 -12.64 7.27
N GLN A 464 -1.80 -13.21 7.34
CA GLN A 464 -0.58 -12.54 7.76
C GLN A 464 0.46 -12.58 6.65
N GLN A 465 1.10 -11.44 6.41
CA GLN A 465 2.13 -11.28 5.38
C GLN A 465 3.44 -10.85 6.05
N LEU A 466 4.53 -11.56 5.75
CA LEU A 466 5.87 -11.02 5.97
C LEU A 466 6.15 -10.05 4.82
N VAL A 467 6.17 -8.76 5.13
CA VAL A 467 6.52 -7.72 4.17
C VAL A 467 7.96 -7.31 4.40
N THR A 468 8.75 -7.28 3.33
CA THR A 468 10.17 -6.98 3.36
C THR A 468 10.51 -5.90 2.34
N ILE A 469 11.28 -4.91 2.77
CA ILE A 469 11.93 -3.91 1.92
C ILE A 469 13.39 -4.33 1.78
N PRO A 470 13.81 -5.13 0.79
CA PRO A 470 15.15 -5.69 0.76
C PRO A 470 16.25 -4.69 0.35
N ALA A 471 16.10 -3.43 0.72
CA ALA A 471 17.12 -2.41 0.58
C ALA A 471 17.05 -1.35 1.69
N GLN A 472 18.15 -0.63 1.85
CA GLN A 472 18.24 0.54 2.71
C GLN A 472 18.99 1.65 1.96
N TYR A 473 18.68 2.90 2.28
CA TYR A 473 19.41 4.05 1.77
C TYR A 473 19.93 4.91 2.93
N LYS A 474 21.19 5.36 2.81
CA LYS A 474 21.82 6.29 3.74
C LYS A 474 22.33 7.51 2.97
N ALA A 475 21.69 8.66 3.19
CA ALA A 475 22.04 9.90 2.52
C ALA A 475 23.38 10.45 3.01
N THR A 476 24.20 10.94 2.08
CA THR A 476 25.44 11.69 2.35
C THR A 476 25.34 13.14 1.91
N THR A 477 24.52 13.43 0.90
CA THR A 477 24.05 14.76 0.49
C THR A 477 22.54 14.71 0.27
N GLY A 478 21.91 15.84 -0.06
CA GLY A 478 20.46 15.88 -0.33
C GLY A 478 20.02 15.05 -1.55
N SER A 479 20.96 14.62 -2.39
CA SER A 479 20.71 13.88 -3.65
C SER A 479 21.57 12.63 -3.83
N LEU A 480 22.61 12.42 -3.01
CA LEU A 480 23.48 11.25 -3.14
C LEU A 480 23.66 10.56 -1.80
N GLY A 481 23.90 9.26 -1.86
CA GLY A 481 24.11 8.44 -0.69
C GLY A 481 24.68 7.08 -1.02
N THR A 482 24.50 6.15 -0.09
CA THR A 482 24.83 4.74 -0.30
C THR A 482 23.54 3.94 -0.19
N ALA A 483 23.23 3.15 -1.22
CA ALA A 483 22.19 2.13 -1.12
C ALA A 483 22.81 0.81 -0.68
N ARG A 484 22.08 0.04 0.12
CA ARG A 484 22.41 -1.34 0.51
C ARG A 484 21.29 -2.22 -0.02
N LYS A 485 21.60 -3.16 -0.91
CA LYS A 485 20.67 -4.19 -1.40
C LYS A 485 20.91 -5.46 -0.62
N MET A 486 19.87 -6.04 -0.04
CA MET A 486 19.93 -7.33 0.64
C MET A 486 19.64 -8.42 -0.40
N THR A 487 20.68 -9.15 -0.82
CA THR A 487 20.57 -10.20 -1.85
C THR A 487 20.18 -11.55 -1.29
N GLU A 488 20.36 -11.75 0.01
CA GLU A 488 19.82 -12.88 0.77
C GLU A 488 19.41 -12.39 2.16
N LEU A 489 18.24 -12.80 2.62
CA LEU A 489 17.73 -12.50 3.97
C LEU A 489 17.21 -13.78 4.61
N THR A 490 17.65 -14.08 5.83
CA THR A 490 17.11 -15.20 6.60
C THR A 490 16.37 -14.68 7.82
N TYR A 491 15.13 -15.12 7.99
CA TYR A 491 14.27 -14.80 9.11
C TYR A 491 13.85 -16.06 9.86
N THR A 492 13.65 -15.92 11.16
CA THR A 492 12.85 -16.85 11.97
C THR A 492 11.57 -16.15 12.37
N ILE A 493 10.44 -16.73 11.98
CA ILE A 493 9.09 -16.28 12.34
C ILE A 493 8.62 -17.09 13.54
N TYR A 494 8.06 -16.40 14.53
CA TYR A 494 7.54 -16.99 15.76
C TYR A 494 6.01 -16.98 15.75
N TYR A 495 5.40 -18.14 15.98
CA TYR A 495 3.96 -18.36 15.99
C TYR A 495 3.50 -18.79 17.38
N SER A 496 2.42 -18.19 17.86
CA SER A 496 1.88 -18.49 19.19
C SER A 496 0.37 -18.44 19.24
N VAL A 497 -0.19 -19.23 20.16
CA VAL A 497 -1.61 -19.26 20.53
C VAL A 497 -1.89 -18.49 21.82
N THR A 498 -0.88 -17.87 22.45
CA THR A 498 -1.05 -17.11 23.69
C THR A 498 -1.79 -15.80 23.45
N ASN A 499 -2.37 -15.21 24.50
CA ASN A 499 -3.01 -13.89 24.43
C ASN A 499 -2.04 -12.74 24.73
N ASP A 500 -0.74 -13.04 24.71
CA ASP A 500 0.31 -12.05 24.93
C ASP A 500 0.80 -11.52 23.57
N TYR A 501 0.73 -10.20 23.42
CA TYR A 501 1.09 -9.46 22.22
C TYR A 501 2.08 -8.34 22.52
N VAL A 502 2.61 -8.28 23.76
CA VAL A 502 3.48 -7.19 24.20
C VAL A 502 4.93 -7.65 23.98
N PRO A 503 5.70 -7.01 23.08
CA PRO A 503 7.09 -7.36 22.90
C PRO A 503 7.94 -7.00 24.12
N PRO A 504 9.08 -7.68 24.33
CA PRO A 504 10.02 -7.35 25.39
C PRO A 504 10.57 -5.91 25.23
N SER A 505 11.07 -5.34 26.31
CA SER A 505 11.70 -4.01 26.31
C SER A 505 13.22 -4.13 26.42
N ILE A 506 13.94 -3.56 25.46
CA ILE A 506 15.41 -3.44 25.48
C ILE A 506 15.75 -2.06 26.04
N TRP A 507 16.30 -2.00 27.25
CA TRP A 507 16.55 -0.75 27.98
C TRP A 507 17.94 -0.15 27.71
N ALA A 508 18.95 -1.01 27.62
CA ALA A 508 20.34 -0.61 27.45
C ALA A 508 21.11 -1.63 26.61
N VAL A 509 22.03 -1.13 25.80
CA VAL A 509 23.00 -1.91 25.02
C VAL A 509 24.38 -1.33 25.29
N ASP A 510 25.15 -2.01 26.14
CA ASP A 510 26.48 -1.60 26.55
C ASP A 510 27.56 -2.41 25.83
N GLN A 511 28.58 -1.71 25.36
CA GLN A 511 29.80 -2.33 24.84
C GLN A 511 30.80 -2.52 25.97
N LEU A 512 31.20 -3.76 26.19
CA LEU A 512 32.24 -4.13 27.14
C LEU A 512 33.51 -4.45 26.37
N ALA A 513 34.62 -3.83 26.76
CA ALA A 513 35.92 -4.18 26.21
C ALA A 513 36.30 -5.59 26.70
N ASP A 514 36.27 -6.55 25.78
CA ASP A 514 36.54 -7.97 26.05
C ASP A 514 38.01 -8.30 25.75
N SER A 515 38.49 -7.91 24.57
CA SER A 515 39.89 -8.09 24.15
C SER A 515 40.33 -7.02 23.12
N PRO A 516 41.62 -7.00 22.69
CA PRO A 516 42.07 -6.16 21.59
C PRO A 516 41.34 -6.44 20.26
N ASP A 517 40.84 -7.66 20.04
CA ASP A 517 40.28 -8.11 18.77
C ASP A 517 38.76 -8.30 18.79
N THR A 518 38.15 -8.32 19.98
CA THR A 518 36.72 -8.58 20.18
C THR A 518 36.05 -7.59 21.13
N ILE A 519 34.74 -7.41 20.94
CA ILE A 519 33.86 -6.61 21.79
C ILE A 519 32.82 -7.55 22.39
N ALA A 520 32.65 -7.48 23.70
CA ALA A 520 31.53 -8.12 24.37
C ALA A 520 30.37 -7.14 24.49
N LEU A 521 29.14 -7.65 24.49
CA LEU A 521 27.94 -6.84 24.71
C LEU A 521 27.29 -7.22 26.03
N ALA A 522 26.69 -6.24 26.69
CA ALA A 522 25.72 -6.45 27.75
C ALA A 522 24.42 -5.74 27.37
N VAL A 523 23.31 -6.46 27.43
CA VAL A 523 22.00 -5.97 27.03
C VAL A 523 21.05 -6.13 28.21
N GLU A 524 20.42 -5.04 28.62
CA GLU A 524 19.35 -5.06 29.61
C GLU A 524 18.00 -5.24 28.91
N VAL A 525 17.34 -6.37 29.17
CA VAL A 525 16.07 -6.74 28.57
C VAL A 525 15.10 -7.19 29.65
N THR A 526 13.88 -6.65 29.62
CA THR A 526 12.79 -7.09 30.51
C THR A 526 11.54 -7.43 29.72
N ASP A 527 10.73 -8.31 30.27
CA ASP A 527 9.38 -8.55 29.82
C ASP A 527 8.51 -8.80 31.06
N PHE A 528 7.33 -8.15 31.08
CA PHE A 528 6.38 -8.24 32.17
C PHE A 528 5.23 -9.24 31.90
N SER A 529 5.03 -9.64 30.65
CA SER A 529 3.99 -10.58 30.21
C SER A 529 4.53 -11.99 29.98
N ALA A 530 5.82 -12.13 29.62
CA ALA A 530 6.47 -13.42 29.43
C ALA A 530 7.95 -13.41 29.88
N ASN A 531 8.59 -14.59 29.86
CA ASN A 531 10.03 -14.70 30.08
C ASN A 531 10.78 -14.41 28.77
N ILE A 532 11.96 -13.80 28.87
CA ILE A 532 12.87 -13.67 27.72
C ILE A 532 13.42 -15.04 27.34
N MET A 533 13.26 -15.42 26.07
CA MET A 533 13.74 -16.69 25.53
C MET A 533 15.08 -16.56 24.83
N ARG A 534 15.26 -15.48 24.04
CA ARG A 534 16.43 -15.31 23.18
C ARG A 534 16.78 -13.84 23.07
N VAL A 535 18.07 -13.53 23.15
CA VAL A 535 18.62 -12.20 22.84
C VAL A 535 19.74 -12.37 21.84
N VAL A 536 19.68 -11.65 20.73
CA VAL A 536 20.57 -11.78 19.58
C VAL A 536 21.18 -10.43 19.25
N ALA A 537 22.49 -10.39 19.02
CA ALA A 537 23.12 -9.26 18.35
C ALA A 537 23.38 -9.61 16.88
N THR A 538 22.84 -8.82 15.97
CA THR A 538 23.02 -8.99 14.52
C THR A 538 23.95 -7.88 14.03
N TYR A 539 25.05 -8.25 13.38
CA TYR A 539 26.16 -7.34 13.05
C TYR A 539 26.72 -7.56 11.64
N THR A 540 27.38 -6.53 11.12
CA THR A 540 28.23 -6.59 9.93
C THR A 540 29.53 -5.80 10.15
N ILE A 541 30.58 -6.17 9.43
CA ILE A 541 31.87 -5.47 9.42
C ILE A 541 32.18 -4.83 8.05
N GLY A 542 31.16 -4.66 7.21
CA GLY A 542 31.34 -4.06 5.88
C GLY A 542 31.86 -5.03 4.82
N ASP A 543 31.76 -6.34 5.06
CA ASP A 543 32.21 -7.43 4.18
C ASP A 543 31.10 -7.98 3.27
N GLY A 544 29.90 -7.40 3.34
CA GLY A 544 28.74 -7.83 2.55
C GLY A 544 27.92 -8.92 3.23
N LEU A 545 28.19 -9.22 4.50
CA LEU A 545 27.49 -10.25 5.27
C LEU A 545 26.91 -9.67 6.56
N TRP A 546 25.70 -10.12 6.90
CA TRP A 546 25.09 -9.97 8.22
C TRP A 546 25.23 -11.29 8.98
N TYR A 547 25.80 -11.20 10.17
CA TYR A 547 26.00 -12.31 11.10
C TYR A 547 25.15 -12.09 12.35
N SER A 548 24.72 -13.16 12.99
CA SER A 548 23.99 -13.10 14.26
C SER A 548 24.68 -13.95 15.32
N VAL A 549 24.71 -13.44 16.54
CA VAL A 549 25.25 -14.14 17.72
C VAL A 549 24.26 -14.11 18.87
N ASP A 550 24.03 -15.27 19.48
CA ASP A 550 23.20 -15.39 20.67
C ASP A 550 23.95 -14.92 21.92
N LEU A 551 23.25 -14.13 22.74
CA LEU A 551 23.68 -13.76 24.07
C LEU A 551 23.15 -14.79 25.07
N ALA A 552 23.81 -14.91 26.21
CA ALA A 552 23.41 -15.77 27.32
C ALA A 552 22.98 -14.92 28.53
N PRO A 553 22.05 -15.40 29.37
CA PRO A 553 21.70 -14.71 30.62
C PRO A 553 22.92 -14.56 31.54
N ASP A 554 23.13 -13.36 32.08
CA ASP A 554 24.21 -13.02 33.01
C ASP A 554 23.70 -12.13 34.16
N GLY A 555 22.76 -12.68 34.93
CA GLY A 555 22.10 -11.99 36.05
C GLY A 555 20.62 -11.74 35.80
N GLU A 556 20.03 -10.88 36.61
CA GLU A 556 18.63 -10.47 36.46
C GLU A 556 18.52 -9.47 35.31
N ASN A 557 17.73 -9.78 34.29
CA ASN A 557 17.45 -8.94 33.10
C ASN A 557 18.67 -8.60 32.22
N ILE A 558 19.87 -9.08 32.55
CA ILE A 558 21.08 -8.84 31.76
C ILE A 558 21.40 -10.07 30.91
N TRP A 559 21.67 -9.83 29.63
CA TRP A 559 22.16 -10.81 28.67
C TRP A 559 23.53 -10.37 28.17
N ARG A 560 24.49 -11.30 28.05
CA ARG A 560 25.85 -11.00 27.59
C ARG A 560 26.32 -11.94 26.49
N THR A 561 27.20 -11.43 25.64
CA THR A 561 27.94 -12.27 24.69
C THR A 561 28.78 -13.28 25.45
N THR A 562 28.78 -14.54 24.99
CA THR A 562 29.70 -15.56 25.52
C THR A 562 31.06 -15.44 24.84
N ALA A 563 32.10 -16.08 25.40
CA ALA A 563 33.46 -16.02 24.86
C ALA A 563 33.59 -16.50 23.39
N ASN A 564 32.65 -17.32 22.91
CA ASN A 564 32.61 -17.80 21.51
C ASN A 564 31.63 -17.02 20.63
N ALA A 565 30.99 -15.98 21.17
CA ALA A 565 29.94 -15.18 20.56
C ALA A 565 30.22 -13.66 20.68
N SER A 566 31.48 -13.28 20.92
CA SER A 566 31.91 -11.88 20.94
C SER A 566 31.99 -11.31 19.51
N LEU A 567 31.70 -10.01 19.36
CA LEU A 567 31.71 -9.33 18.08
C LEU A 567 33.15 -8.97 17.67
N PRO A 568 33.50 -9.01 16.37
CA PRO A 568 34.81 -8.58 15.90
C PRO A 568 35.01 -7.07 16.10
N ARG A 569 36.21 -6.68 16.53
CA ARG A 569 36.58 -5.26 16.66
C ARG A 569 36.94 -4.70 15.28
N SER A 570 36.05 -3.89 14.70
CA SER A 570 36.25 -3.23 13.40
C SER A 570 35.68 -1.80 13.40
N ASP A 571 36.34 -0.88 12.70
CA ASP A 571 35.87 0.49 12.46
C ASP A 571 34.62 0.55 11.57
N LYS A 572 34.34 -0.54 10.84
CA LYS A 572 33.14 -0.75 10.02
C LYS A 572 32.05 -1.55 10.73
N LEU A 573 32.24 -1.88 12.01
CA LEU A 573 31.25 -2.62 12.77
C LEU A 573 29.95 -1.80 12.86
N GLU A 574 28.87 -2.38 12.34
CA GLU A 574 27.50 -1.92 12.56
C GLU A 574 26.71 -3.10 13.15
N PHE A 575 25.96 -2.88 14.24
CA PHE A 575 25.12 -3.91 14.85
C PHE A 575 23.85 -3.36 15.48
N PHE A 576 22.88 -4.25 15.69
CA PHE A 576 21.66 -4.00 16.45
C PHE A 576 21.30 -5.23 17.27
N VAL A 577 20.37 -5.07 18.22
CA VAL A 577 19.96 -6.14 19.13
C VAL A 577 18.50 -6.48 18.92
N GLN A 578 18.19 -7.76 18.98
CA GLN A 578 16.84 -8.30 18.96
C GLN A 578 16.59 -9.13 20.23
N ALA A 579 15.38 -9.07 20.77
CA ALA A 579 14.97 -9.89 21.90
C ALA A 579 13.64 -10.57 21.61
N VAL A 580 13.51 -11.84 21.99
CA VAL A 580 12.32 -12.67 21.81
C VAL A 580 11.84 -13.17 23.17
N ASP A 581 10.56 -13.03 23.42
CA ASP A 581 9.92 -13.60 24.61
C ASP A 581 9.39 -15.03 24.38
N ALA A 582 8.92 -15.67 25.44
CA ALA A 582 8.34 -17.02 25.38
C ALA A 582 7.00 -17.08 24.62
N SER A 583 6.36 -15.94 24.38
CA SER A 583 5.15 -15.81 23.55
C SER A 583 5.47 -15.59 22.07
N GLY A 584 6.74 -15.42 21.69
CA GLY A 584 7.18 -15.21 20.31
C GLY A 584 7.18 -13.75 19.85
N ASN A 585 6.90 -12.78 20.73
CA ASN A 585 6.98 -11.37 20.35
C ASN A 585 8.45 -10.96 20.26
N VAL A 586 8.78 -10.13 19.26
CA VAL A 586 10.15 -9.70 18.98
C VAL A 586 10.28 -8.19 19.14
N ALA A 587 11.28 -7.76 19.90
CA ALA A 587 11.71 -6.37 20.00
C ALA A 587 13.04 -6.15 19.28
N ILE A 588 13.24 -4.95 18.75
CA ILE A 588 14.47 -4.56 18.04
C ILE A 588 14.95 -3.23 18.62
N HIS A 589 16.25 -3.14 18.89
CA HIS A 589 16.95 -1.89 19.19
C HIS A 589 18.07 -1.67 18.19
N ASP A 590 17.84 -0.78 17.23
CA ASP A 590 18.71 -0.49 16.08
C ASP A 590 19.41 0.88 16.16
N ASN A 591 19.29 1.58 17.30
CA ASN A 591 19.81 2.93 17.47
C ASN A 591 19.28 3.91 16.40
N LYS A 592 17.99 3.79 16.04
CA LYS A 592 17.30 4.65 15.07
C LYS A 592 17.98 4.69 13.70
N GLY A 593 18.49 3.54 13.26
CA GLY A 593 19.15 3.39 11.95
C GLY A 593 20.57 3.93 11.87
N HIS A 594 21.10 4.52 12.94
CA HIS A 594 22.55 4.76 13.04
C HIS A 594 23.31 3.45 13.28
N TYR A 595 22.61 2.43 13.82
CA TYR A 595 23.19 1.23 14.40
C TYR A 595 24.19 1.53 15.50
N PHE A 596 24.54 0.51 16.27
CA PHE A 596 25.66 0.58 17.19
C PHE A 596 26.94 0.24 16.42
N GLY A 597 28.03 0.90 16.77
CA GLY A 597 29.36 0.61 16.23
C GLY A 597 30.41 0.87 17.29
N LEU A 598 31.69 0.76 16.95
CA LEU A 598 32.75 1.05 17.92
C LEU A 598 32.61 2.47 18.48
N GLY A 599 32.51 2.58 19.82
CA GLY A 599 32.48 3.88 20.50
C GLY A 599 33.72 4.71 20.16
N ILE A 600 33.52 5.86 19.51
CA ILE A 600 34.58 6.86 19.28
C ILE A 600 34.66 7.71 20.55
N PHE A 601 35.71 7.51 21.35
CA PHE A 601 36.01 8.39 22.47
C PHE A 601 36.93 9.52 21.98
N GLU A 602 36.41 10.74 21.88
CA GLU A 602 37.28 11.92 21.76
C GLU A 602 37.95 12.20 23.12
N ILE A 603 39.24 11.86 23.23
CA ILE A 603 40.05 12.20 24.40
C ILE A 603 40.72 13.55 24.15
N TYR A 604 40.24 14.59 24.82
CA TYR A 604 40.91 15.89 24.85
C TYR A 604 42.11 15.83 25.81
N LEU A 605 43.31 15.59 25.28
CA LEU A 605 44.54 15.63 26.06
C LEU A 605 45.01 17.10 26.20
N PRO A 606 45.21 17.62 27.42
CA PRO A 606 45.82 18.93 27.60
C PRO A 606 47.28 18.89 27.15
N VAL A 607 47.64 19.73 26.17
CA VAL A 607 49.03 19.94 25.78
C VAL A 607 49.69 20.85 26.83
N VAL A 608 50.51 20.28 27.71
CA VAL A 608 51.38 21.06 28.60
C VAL A 608 52.65 21.43 27.83
N LEU A 609 52.68 22.66 27.31
CA LEU A 609 53.91 23.24 26.77
C LEU A 609 54.77 23.76 27.93
N THR A 610 55.92 23.14 28.18
CA THR A 610 56.95 23.68 29.07
C THR A 610 57.66 24.83 28.34
N HIS A 611 57.55 26.05 28.87
CA HIS A 611 58.27 27.23 28.40
C HIS A 611 59.76 27.18 28.72
#